data_AF-A0A7H1DV95-F1
#
_entry.id   AF-A0A7H1DV95-F1
#
_cell.length_a   1.000
_cell.length_b   1.000
_cell.length_c   1.000
_cell.angle_alpha   90.00
_cell.angle_beta   90.00
_cell.angle_gamma   90.00
#
_symmetry.space_group_name_H-M   'P 1'
#
loop_
_entity.id
_entity.type
_entity.pdbx_description
1 polymer ?
#
loop_
_entity_poly.entity_id
_entity_poly.type
_entity_poly.pdbx_seq_one_letter_code
_entity_poly.pdbx_strand_id
1 'polypeptide(L)'
;MEKYLPAQKIVLADFFDSNEFEKYSSATGLDYPWQKRPTMIEFLNYSQKRVNEGTYYHVEVDVLQSILKRISTNEGSLIVGFKVMLREDDETVFGKSKSFTDNEKIQLNYFLYGRTCILNYKTDYGIKGIDKVVVKNVGQGSCNELWHKKECMIIFDCGTSYSTPSHEVYEMTDNFQQNYHSSRPICIISHWDVDHYHFLLSYSDETIKSFSYIICRNELPTLTARKALGRLKTLNGNAIQPLKVVPPQPSKRSGIELHMSSLVVGNFIHLYNGTKNRNRNKSGIGLVLLKPNKCFIFSADFDYQQISNSILDKVRYNCEQYLIVPHHGGKAGKCVYNYSRKNKLKDAIISVGKNSYEHPFKSNIEFLKSLGFNVIQTLLAKEDYIKEL
;
A
#
# COMPACT_ATOMS: atom_id res chain seq x y z
N MET A 1 -2.09 14.36 3.82
CA MET A 1 -1.15 14.02 4.92
C MET A 1 -0.87 12.54 4.80
N GLU A 2 0.37 12.16 4.46
CA GLU A 2 0.72 10.76 4.26
C GLU A 2 1.21 10.11 5.55
N LYS A 3 2.15 10.73 6.27
CA LYS A 3 2.70 10.18 7.51
C LYS A 3 2.95 11.26 8.56
N TYR A 4 2.75 10.92 9.83
CA TYR A 4 3.12 11.77 10.95
C TYR A 4 3.90 11.00 12.01
N LEU A 5 5.16 11.40 12.21
CA LEU A 5 6.12 10.75 13.10
C LEU A 5 6.47 11.71 14.25
N PRO A 6 5.64 11.78 15.31
CA PRO A 6 5.81 12.77 16.38
C PRO A 6 7.14 12.63 17.12
N ALA A 7 7.61 11.41 17.36
CA ALA A 7 8.87 11.15 18.05
C ALA A 7 10.10 11.69 17.28
N GLN A 8 10.01 11.74 15.95
CA GLN A 8 11.06 12.27 15.09
C GLN A 8 10.82 13.72 14.67
N LYS A 9 9.67 14.30 15.04
CA LYS A 9 9.22 15.60 14.54
C LYS A 9 9.21 15.66 13.01
N ILE A 10 8.73 14.60 12.36
CA ILE A 10 8.62 14.53 10.89
C ILE A 10 7.16 14.46 10.46
N VAL A 11 6.84 15.22 9.41
CA VAL A 11 5.58 15.13 8.69
C VAL A 11 5.86 14.91 7.21
N LEU A 12 5.26 13.87 6.63
CA LEU A 12 5.25 13.65 5.18
C LEU A 12 3.88 14.05 4.62
N ALA A 13 3.87 14.99 3.70
CA ALA A 13 2.67 15.45 3.01
C ALA A 13 2.84 15.33 1.50
N ASP A 14 1.71 15.29 0.80
CA ASP A 14 1.66 15.38 -0.66
C ASP A 14 0.51 16.31 -1.04
N PHE A 15 0.53 16.74 -2.29
CA PHE A 15 -0.54 17.50 -2.89
C PHE A 15 -1.74 16.60 -3.19
N PHE A 16 -2.92 17.19 -3.16
CA PHE A 16 -4.14 16.47 -3.48
C PHE A 16 -4.21 16.13 -4.98
N ASP A 17 -3.90 17.09 -5.85
CA ASP A 17 -3.84 16.96 -7.30
C ASP A 17 -2.85 17.95 -7.93
N SER A 18 -2.78 17.99 -9.27
CA SER A 18 -1.90 18.87 -10.03
C SER A 18 -2.27 20.35 -9.92
N ASN A 19 -3.56 20.68 -9.77
CA ASN A 19 -4.00 22.08 -9.64
C ASN A 19 -3.50 22.66 -8.33
N GLU A 20 -3.55 21.88 -7.24
CA GLU A 20 -3.00 22.29 -5.95
C GLU A 20 -1.47 22.44 -6.00
N PHE A 21 -0.77 21.59 -6.77
CA PHE A 21 0.67 21.77 -7.02
C PHE A 21 0.96 23.05 -7.81
N GLU A 22 0.19 23.33 -8.87
CA GLU A 22 0.38 24.53 -9.71
C GLU A 22 0.12 25.83 -8.93
N LYS A 23 -0.90 25.85 -8.06
CA LYS A 23 -1.12 26.96 -7.12
C LYS A 23 0.08 27.15 -6.19
N TYR A 24 0.61 26.05 -5.65
CA TYR A 24 1.80 26.07 -4.80
C TYR A 24 3.03 26.60 -5.57
N SER A 25 3.30 26.08 -6.77
CA SER A 25 4.42 26.51 -7.62
C SER A 25 4.30 27.99 -8.00
N SER A 26 3.10 28.45 -8.36
CA SER A 26 2.84 29.86 -8.67
C SER A 26 3.03 30.77 -7.46
N ALA A 27 2.54 30.36 -6.29
CA ALA A 27 2.65 31.13 -5.04
C ALA A 27 4.08 31.22 -4.50
N THR A 28 4.90 30.20 -4.79
CA THR A 28 6.29 30.10 -4.34
C THR A 28 7.31 30.55 -5.40
N GLY A 29 6.88 30.78 -6.64
CA GLY A 29 7.78 31.01 -7.77
C GLY A 29 8.71 29.82 -8.07
N LEU A 30 8.34 28.62 -7.60
CA LEU A 30 9.16 27.42 -7.72
C LEU A 30 8.98 26.79 -9.11
N ASP A 31 9.98 26.93 -9.97
CA ASP A 31 10.05 26.20 -11.24
C ASP A 31 10.50 24.74 -11.00
N TYR A 32 9.54 23.84 -10.88
CA TYR A 32 9.80 22.42 -10.63
C TYR A 32 8.97 21.52 -11.55
N PRO A 33 9.60 20.69 -12.40
CA PRO A 33 8.90 19.85 -13.38
C PRO A 33 8.30 18.61 -12.71
N TRP A 34 7.24 18.83 -11.92
CA TRP A 34 6.59 17.83 -11.06
C TRP A 34 6.04 16.62 -11.83
N GLN A 35 5.75 16.76 -13.13
CA GLN A 35 5.30 15.64 -13.97
C GLN A 35 6.39 14.55 -14.06
N LYS A 36 7.67 14.94 -14.04
CA LYS A 36 8.82 14.04 -14.15
C LYS A 36 9.55 13.82 -12.81
N ARG A 37 9.18 14.55 -11.77
CA ARG A 37 9.89 14.55 -10.47
C ARG A 37 8.95 14.30 -9.29
N PRO A 38 9.44 13.78 -8.15
CA PRO A 38 8.58 13.44 -7.02
C PRO A 38 7.84 14.66 -6.45
N THR A 39 6.69 14.46 -5.81
CA THR A 39 5.84 15.60 -5.37
C THR A 39 5.66 15.71 -3.86
N MET A 40 6.04 14.68 -3.08
CA MET A 40 5.86 14.74 -1.64
C MET A 40 6.83 15.75 -0.99
N ILE A 41 6.39 16.33 0.11
CA ILE A 41 7.15 17.26 0.94
C ILE A 41 7.37 16.62 2.31
N GLU A 42 8.63 16.54 2.71
CA GLU A 42 9.04 16.13 4.06
C GLU A 42 9.33 17.37 4.91
N PHE A 43 8.50 17.61 5.93
CA PHE A 43 8.72 18.64 6.93
C PHE A 43 9.49 18.06 8.11
N LEU A 44 10.63 18.65 8.40
CA LEU A 44 11.54 18.30 9.49
C LEU A 44 11.37 19.29 10.66
N ASN A 45 11.67 18.86 11.88
CA ASN A 45 11.50 19.63 13.11
C ASN A 45 10.06 20.11 13.35
N TYR A 46 9.08 19.37 12.85
CA TYR A 46 7.67 19.66 13.06
C TYR A 46 7.28 19.50 14.53
N SER A 47 7.07 20.62 15.23
CA SER A 47 6.68 20.70 16.65
C SER A 47 5.31 21.37 16.86
N GLN A 48 4.61 21.68 15.78
CA GLN A 48 3.33 22.39 15.80
C GLN A 48 2.22 21.43 16.24
N LYS A 49 0.97 21.68 15.82
CA LYS A 49 -0.18 20.87 16.26
C LYS A 49 -0.14 19.44 15.72
N ARG A 50 -0.80 18.52 16.42
CA ARG A 50 -1.01 17.14 15.93
C ARG A 50 -1.79 17.12 14.61
N VAL A 51 -1.26 16.40 13.63
CA VAL A 51 -1.93 16.08 12.36
C VAL A 51 -2.30 14.60 12.27
N ASN A 52 -3.28 14.29 11.44
CA ASN A 52 -3.79 12.94 11.23
C ASN A 52 -3.45 12.47 9.81
N GLU A 53 -2.95 11.25 9.70
CA GLU A 53 -2.71 10.57 8.43
C GLU A 53 -4.02 10.35 7.66
N GLY A 54 -3.96 10.35 6.33
CA GLY A 54 -5.13 10.24 5.45
C GLY A 54 -6.07 11.46 5.50
N THR A 55 -5.64 12.56 6.13
CA THR A 55 -6.43 13.80 6.24
C THR A 55 -5.84 14.90 5.35
N TYR A 56 -6.71 15.70 4.75
CA TYR A 56 -6.32 16.89 3.99
C TYR A 56 -6.32 18.12 4.89
N TYR A 57 -5.37 19.01 4.69
CA TYR A 57 -5.22 20.24 5.46
C TYR A 57 -5.10 21.40 4.50
N HIS A 58 -5.75 22.51 4.84
CA HIS A 58 -5.48 23.79 4.20
C HIS A 58 -4.08 24.26 4.56
N VAL A 59 -3.37 24.88 3.63
CA VAL A 59 -2.07 25.51 3.86
C VAL A 59 -2.15 26.92 3.30
N GLU A 60 -1.93 27.91 4.15
CA GLU A 60 -1.99 29.32 3.74
C GLU A 60 -0.77 29.68 2.88
N VAL A 61 -0.99 30.53 1.86
CA VAL A 61 0.07 30.97 0.95
C VAL A 61 1.17 31.73 1.69
N ASP A 62 0.81 32.61 2.62
CA ASP A 62 1.78 33.41 3.38
C ASP A 62 2.71 32.52 4.22
N VAL A 63 2.18 31.44 4.80
CA VAL A 63 2.97 30.45 5.53
C VAL A 63 3.98 29.75 4.59
N LEU A 64 3.56 29.38 3.38
CA LEU A 64 4.46 28.78 2.39
C LEU A 64 5.57 29.74 1.97
N GLN A 65 5.24 31.01 1.75
CA GLN A 65 6.23 32.03 1.40
C GLN A 65 7.23 32.26 2.54
N SER A 66 6.79 32.21 3.79
CA SER A 66 7.66 32.34 4.97
C SER A 66 8.68 31.20 5.10
N ILE A 67 8.36 30.00 4.63
CA ILE A 67 9.25 28.83 4.69
C ILE A 67 10.01 28.57 3.38
N LEU A 68 9.70 29.29 2.30
CA LEU A 68 10.23 29.07 0.95
C LEU A 68 11.76 29.00 0.88
N LYS A 69 12.46 29.93 1.56
CA LYS A 69 13.94 29.97 1.57
C LYS A 69 14.59 28.74 2.21
N ARG A 70 13.81 27.89 2.89
CA ARG A 70 14.24 26.68 3.59
C ARG A 70 13.79 25.40 2.88
N ILE A 71 13.19 25.54 1.69
CA ILE A 71 12.81 24.41 0.86
C ILE A 71 14.04 23.98 0.05
N SER A 72 14.45 22.72 0.22
CA SER A 72 15.50 22.09 -0.57
C SER A 72 14.90 20.97 -1.42
N THR A 73 15.31 20.86 -2.68
CA THR A 73 14.95 19.71 -3.52
C THR A 73 15.67 18.45 -3.05
N ASN A 74 15.03 17.29 -3.24
CA ASN A 74 15.60 15.99 -2.92
C ASN A 74 15.71 15.15 -4.19
N GLU A 75 16.91 15.11 -4.77
CA GLU A 75 17.17 14.38 -6.02
C GLU A 75 17.40 12.87 -5.81
N GLY A 76 17.69 12.47 -4.57
CA GLY A 76 17.96 11.08 -4.19
C GLY A 76 16.72 10.25 -3.84
N SER A 77 15.51 10.73 -4.13
CA SER A 77 14.25 10.04 -3.81
C SER A 77 13.34 9.94 -5.03
N LEU A 78 12.57 8.85 -5.12
CA LEU A 78 11.48 8.71 -6.11
C LEU A 78 10.13 9.24 -5.60
N ILE A 79 10.03 9.59 -4.31
CA ILE A 79 8.78 9.95 -3.63
C ILE A 79 8.81 11.38 -3.09
N VAL A 80 9.88 11.74 -2.38
CA VAL A 80 10.03 13.04 -1.72
C VAL A 80 10.73 14.01 -2.67
N GLY A 81 10.01 15.02 -3.16
CA GLY A 81 10.57 16.04 -4.04
C GLY A 81 11.25 17.17 -3.27
N PHE A 82 10.77 17.42 -2.05
CA PHE A 82 11.20 18.55 -1.23
C PHE A 82 11.38 18.17 0.23
N LYS A 83 12.35 18.83 0.87
CA LYS A 83 12.49 18.85 2.32
C LYS A 83 12.38 20.28 2.82
N VAL A 84 11.72 20.45 3.96
CA VAL A 84 11.53 21.76 4.59
C VAL A 84 11.91 21.66 6.05
N MET A 85 12.91 22.44 6.47
CA MET A 85 13.33 22.51 7.87
C MET A 85 12.56 23.62 8.59
N LEU A 86 11.63 23.22 9.46
CA LEU A 86 10.85 24.18 10.25
C LEU A 86 11.64 24.67 11.47
N ARG A 87 11.30 25.88 11.92
CA ARG A 87 11.74 26.48 13.17
C ARG A 87 10.59 26.49 14.18
N GLU A 88 10.93 26.66 15.46
CA GLU A 88 9.93 26.67 16.54
C GLU A 88 9.00 27.88 16.48
N ASP A 89 9.46 29.00 15.91
CA ASP A 89 8.72 30.24 15.73
C ASP A 89 7.95 30.32 14.41
N ASP A 90 8.02 29.28 13.56
CA ASP A 90 7.27 29.26 12.30
C ASP A 90 5.75 29.19 12.55
N GLU A 91 5.01 29.95 11.75
CA GLU A 91 3.56 29.84 11.70
C GLU A 91 3.09 28.41 11.38
N THR A 92 1.88 28.08 11.81
CA THR A 92 1.37 26.72 11.66
C THR A 92 1.14 26.37 10.18
N VAL A 93 1.93 25.43 9.66
CA VAL A 93 1.89 24.98 8.25
C VAL A 93 0.54 24.37 7.91
N PHE A 94 0.05 23.46 8.76
CA PHE A 94 -1.21 22.76 8.50
C PHE A 94 -2.37 23.46 9.20
N GLY A 95 -3.20 24.14 8.42
CA GLY A 95 -4.42 24.84 8.85
C GLY A 95 -5.59 23.90 9.14
N LYS A 96 -6.82 24.30 8.82
CA LYS A 96 -8.02 23.50 9.10
C LYS A 96 -8.02 22.20 8.27
N SER A 97 -8.48 21.10 8.87
CA SER A 97 -8.67 19.86 8.13
C SER A 97 -9.84 19.97 7.15
N LYS A 98 -9.68 19.46 5.93
CA LYS A 98 -10.73 19.37 4.90
C LYS A 98 -11.18 17.92 4.73
N SER A 99 -12.49 17.73 4.72
CA SER A 99 -13.13 16.51 4.23
C SER A 99 -13.84 16.84 2.93
N PHE A 100 -13.73 15.96 1.94
CA PHE A 100 -14.42 16.09 0.68
C PHE A 100 -15.70 15.26 0.69
N THR A 101 -16.81 15.88 0.31
CA THR A 101 -18.05 15.20 -0.06
C THR A 101 -17.81 14.28 -1.25
N ASP A 102 -18.65 13.27 -1.43
CA ASP A 102 -18.53 12.37 -2.59
C ASP A 102 -18.70 13.11 -3.93
N ASN A 103 -19.38 14.27 -3.96
CA ASN A 103 -19.51 15.10 -5.17
C ASN A 103 -18.21 15.87 -5.46
N GLU A 104 -17.61 16.50 -4.46
CA GLU A 104 -16.29 17.14 -4.60
C GLU A 104 -15.26 16.12 -5.09
N LYS A 105 -15.25 14.92 -4.50
CA LYS A 105 -14.36 13.83 -4.94
C LYS A 105 -14.53 13.48 -6.42
N ILE A 106 -15.75 13.47 -6.96
CA ILE A 106 -15.97 13.22 -8.39
C ILE A 106 -15.39 14.34 -9.23
N GLN A 107 -15.71 15.60 -8.89
CA GLN A 107 -15.22 16.78 -9.63
C GLN A 107 -13.69 16.85 -9.64
N LEU A 108 -13.08 16.39 -8.56
CA LEU A 108 -11.64 16.33 -8.36
C LEU A 108 -10.98 15.06 -8.93
N ASN A 109 -11.70 14.30 -9.77
CA ASN A 109 -11.24 13.05 -10.37
C ASN A 109 -10.61 12.08 -9.34
N TYR A 110 -11.17 12.03 -8.13
CA TYR A 110 -10.69 11.17 -7.04
C TYR A 110 -10.88 9.68 -7.35
N PHE A 111 -11.78 9.38 -8.28
CA PHE A 111 -12.13 8.05 -8.74
C PHE A 111 -11.66 7.83 -10.18
N LEU A 112 -11.09 6.68 -10.49
CA LEU A 112 -10.51 6.35 -11.80
C LEU A 112 -11.48 6.47 -12.98
N TYR A 113 -12.72 6.01 -12.78
CA TYR A 113 -13.81 6.02 -13.77
C TYR A 113 -15.13 6.54 -13.15
N GLY A 114 -15.06 7.52 -12.25
CA GLY A 114 -16.26 8.07 -11.58
C GLY A 114 -16.91 7.10 -10.56
N ARG A 115 -18.20 7.31 -10.24
CA ARG A 115 -18.93 6.52 -9.22
C ARG A 115 -19.25 5.08 -9.65
N THR A 116 -19.30 4.84 -10.96
CA THR A 116 -19.75 3.60 -11.59
C THR A 116 -18.55 2.85 -12.18
N CYS A 117 -17.76 2.21 -11.33
CA CYS A 117 -17.04 1.02 -11.78
C CYS A 117 -18.02 -0.15 -11.68
N ILE A 118 -18.49 -0.63 -12.83
CA ILE A 118 -19.07 -1.96 -12.90
C ILE A 118 -17.91 -2.93 -12.68
N LEU A 119 -17.99 -3.72 -11.61
CA LEU A 119 -17.03 -4.77 -11.29
C LEU A 119 -17.20 -5.91 -12.32
N ASN A 120 -16.80 -5.68 -13.56
CA ASN A 120 -16.70 -6.74 -14.57
C ASN A 120 -15.38 -7.48 -14.34
N TYR A 121 -15.26 -8.14 -13.19
CA TYR A 121 -14.19 -9.09 -12.99
C TYR A 121 -14.30 -10.16 -14.06
N LYS A 122 -13.19 -10.44 -14.74
CA LYS A 122 -13.08 -11.76 -15.35
C LYS A 122 -13.08 -12.76 -14.20
N THR A 123 -13.88 -13.81 -14.32
CA THR A 123 -13.81 -14.90 -13.36
C THR A 123 -12.55 -15.73 -13.59
N ASP A 124 -11.98 -15.72 -14.80
CA ASP A 124 -10.75 -16.43 -15.14
C ASP A 124 -9.68 -15.46 -15.68
N TYR A 125 -8.57 -15.38 -14.96
CA TYR A 125 -7.39 -14.62 -15.37
C TYR A 125 -6.30 -15.49 -16.00
N GLY A 126 -6.59 -16.77 -16.29
CA GLY A 126 -5.65 -17.70 -16.92
C GLY A 126 -4.53 -18.17 -15.99
N ILE A 127 -4.79 -18.24 -14.68
CA ILE A 127 -3.79 -18.66 -13.69
C ILE A 127 -3.64 -20.18 -13.74
N LYS A 128 -2.51 -20.64 -14.30
CA LYS A 128 -2.19 -22.06 -14.55
C LYS A 128 -2.02 -22.91 -13.28
N GLY A 129 -1.72 -22.27 -12.15
CA GLY A 129 -1.38 -22.90 -10.89
C GLY A 129 -0.51 -21.97 -10.05
N ILE A 130 -0.16 -22.40 -8.82
CA ILE A 130 0.85 -21.74 -7.98
C ILE A 130 1.59 -22.86 -7.25
N ASP A 131 2.90 -22.93 -7.38
CA ASP A 131 3.77 -23.90 -6.72
C ASP A 131 4.80 -23.24 -5.80
N LYS A 132 4.96 -21.91 -5.86
CA LYS A 132 5.88 -21.18 -4.99
C LYS A 132 5.33 -19.82 -4.58
N VAL A 133 5.54 -19.47 -3.31
CA VAL A 133 5.26 -18.15 -2.73
C VAL A 133 6.57 -17.51 -2.31
N VAL A 134 6.75 -16.23 -2.66
CA VAL A 134 7.92 -15.43 -2.27
C VAL A 134 7.45 -14.15 -1.59
N VAL A 135 7.94 -13.87 -0.38
CA VAL A 135 7.79 -12.58 0.30
C VAL A 135 9.15 -11.89 0.22
N LYS A 136 9.22 -10.81 -0.57
CA LYS A 136 10.48 -10.13 -0.87
C LYS A 136 11.00 -9.37 0.34
N ASN A 137 12.31 -9.43 0.56
CA ASN A 137 12.98 -8.55 1.51
C ASN A 137 13.18 -7.17 0.88
N VAL A 138 12.19 -6.30 1.04
CA VAL A 138 12.17 -4.94 0.49
C VAL A 138 12.50 -3.87 1.53
N GLY A 139 13.07 -4.27 2.66
CA GLY A 139 13.11 -3.44 3.85
C GLY A 139 11.71 -3.23 4.41
N GLN A 140 11.29 -1.97 4.56
CA GLN A 140 9.96 -1.62 5.07
C GLN A 140 8.95 -1.53 3.91
N GLY A 141 7.99 -2.44 3.82
CA GLY A 141 6.95 -2.41 2.79
C GLY A 141 6.45 -3.79 2.39
N SER A 142 5.66 -3.85 1.33
CA SER A 142 5.03 -5.09 0.84
C SER A 142 5.38 -5.35 -0.62
N CYS A 143 5.94 -6.52 -0.89
CA CYS A 143 6.12 -7.04 -2.25
C CYS A 143 6.11 -8.56 -2.19
N ASN A 144 5.07 -9.18 -2.74
CA ASN A 144 4.88 -10.63 -2.66
C ASN A 144 4.64 -11.19 -4.06
N GLU A 145 5.24 -12.33 -4.35
CA GLU A 145 5.11 -12.97 -5.66
C GLU A 145 4.57 -14.39 -5.51
N LEU A 146 3.63 -14.75 -6.39
CA LEU A 146 3.12 -16.10 -6.50
C LEU A 146 3.51 -16.65 -7.86
N TRP A 147 4.23 -17.77 -7.85
CA TRP A 147 4.89 -18.35 -9.01
C TRP A 147 4.28 -19.69 -9.40
N HIS A 148 4.31 -19.96 -10.70
CA HIS A 148 4.09 -21.28 -11.26
C HIS A 148 5.29 -21.67 -12.10
N LYS A 149 6.03 -22.70 -11.68
CA LYS A 149 7.29 -23.12 -12.28
C LYS A 149 8.29 -21.95 -12.28
N LYS A 150 8.54 -21.36 -13.45
CA LYS A 150 9.45 -20.23 -13.65
C LYS A 150 8.71 -18.94 -14.06
N GLU A 151 7.39 -18.95 -14.04
CA GLU A 151 6.55 -17.80 -14.42
C GLU A 151 5.98 -17.14 -13.15
N CYS A 152 6.25 -15.85 -12.97
CA CYS A 152 5.55 -15.06 -11.95
C CYS A 152 4.12 -14.82 -12.42
N MET A 153 3.15 -15.32 -11.66
CA MET A 153 1.73 -15.25 -12.02
C MET A 153 1.06 -14.02 -11.41
N ILE A 154 1.35 -13.73 -10.14
CA ILE A 154 0.80 -12.59 -9.41
C ILE A 154 1.91 -11.88 -8.65
N ILE A 155 1.88 -10.56 -8.72
CA ILE A 155 2.57 -9.65 -7.80
C ILE A 155 1.49 -9.03 -6.91
N PHE A 156 1.59 -9.21 -5.59
CA PHE A 156 0.71 -8.62 -4.60
C PHE A 156 1.47 -7.59 -3.77
N ASP A 157 1.15 -6.33 -4.02
CA ASP A 157 1.93 -5.12 -3.72
C ASP A 157 3.33 -5.13 -4.35
N CYS A 158 3.91 -3.94 -4.48
CA CYS A 158 5.29 -3.75 -4.94
C CYS A 158 5.84 -2.42 -4.40
N GLY A 159 6.15 -2.38 -3.12
CA GLY A 159 6.64 -1.17 -2.48
C GLY A 159 7.71 -1.39 -1.44
N THR A 160 8.38 -0.28 -1.11
CA THR A 160 9.36 -0.12 -0.04
C THR A 160 9.14 1.26 0.60
N SER A 161 9.88 1.59 1.66
CA SER A 161 9.75 2.83 2.41
C SER A 161 9.80 4.04 1.51
N TYR A 162 9.04 5.09 1.84
CA TYR A 162 9.15 6.39 1.17
C TYR A 162 10.57 7.00 1.30
N SER A 163 11.30 6.60 2.34
CA SER A 163 12.65 7.07 2.66
C SER A 163 13.76 6.29 1.96
N THR A 164 13.43 5.21 1.25
CA THR A 164 14.43 4.42 0.52
C THR A 164 15.03 5.26 -0.61
N PRO A 165 16.37 5.40 -0.69
CA PRO A 165 17.03 6.14 -1.74
C PRO A 165 16.71 5.59 -3.14
N SER A 166 16.63 6.46 -4.14
CA SER A 166 16.27 6.07 -5.51
C SER A 166 17.16 4.98 -6.10
N HIS A 167 18.48 5.04 -5.86
CA HIS A 167 19.43 4.04 -6.36
C HIS A 167 19.17 2.64 -5.79
N GLU A 168 18.86 2.51 -4.50
CA GLU A 168 18.49 1.23 -3.88
C GLU A 168 17.15 0.71 -4.43
N VAL A 169 16.20 1.61 -4.71
CA VAL A 169 14.93 1.24 -5.33
C VAL A 169 15.15 0.66 -6.73
N TYR A 170 15.98 1.30 -7.55
CA TYR A 170 16.33 0.80 -8.89
C TYR A 170 17.03 -0.57 -8.81
N GLU A 171 18.04 -0.70 -7.93
CA GLU A 171 18.76 -1.97 -7.72
C GLU A 171 17.81 -3.12 -7.35
N MET A 172 16.87 -2.89 -6.42
CA MET A 172 15.86 -3.89 -6.07
C MET A 172 14.98 -4.25 -7.27
N THR A 173 14.45 -3.24 -7.98
CA THR A 173 13.52 -3.51 -9.09
C THR A 173 14.17 -4.16 -10.30
N ASP A 174 15.43 -3.85 -10.60
CA ASP A 174 16.18 -4.48 -11.69
C ASP A 174 16.38 -5.98 -11.45
N ASN A 175 16.52 -6.39 -10.20
CA ASN A 175 16.58 -7.80 -9.82
C ASN A 175 15.21 -8.48 -9.94
N PHE A 176 14.12 -7.80 -9.54
CA PHE A 176 12.78 -8.40 -9.53
C PHE A 176 12.19 -8.54 -10.94
N GLN A 177 12.39 -7.54 -11.79
CA GLN A 177 11.63 -7.42 -13.05
C GLN A 177 12.10 -8.29 -14.21
N GLN A 178 13.26 -8.96 -14.08
CA GLN A 178 13.89 -9.73 -15.17
C GLN A 178 12.95 -10.74 -15.83
N ASN A 179 12.04 -11.33 -15.05
CA ASN A 179 11.11 -12.36 -15.52
C ASN A 179 9.68 -11.84 -15.80
N TYR A 180 9.37 -10.58 -15.47
CA TYR A 180 8.00 -10.06 -15.58
C TYR A 180 7.59 -9.81 -17.03
N HIS A 181 8.54 -9.51 -17.93
CA HIS A 181 8.23 -9.32 -19.35
C HIS A 181 7.66 -10.60 -19.99
N SER A 182 8.29 -11.74 -19.70
CA SER A 182 7.88 -13.04 -20.24
C SER A 182 6.70 -13.64 -19.48
N SER A 183 6.67 -13.50 -18.14
CA SER A 183 5.60 -14.10 -17.33
C SER A 183 4.30 -13.30 -17.35
N ARG A 184 4.35 -12.00 -17.67
CA ARG A 184 3.17 -11.12 -17.79
C ARG A 184 2.25 -11.18 -16.57
N PRO A 185 2.76 -10.94 -15.34
CA PRO A 185 2.02 -11.18 -14.11
C PRO A 185 0.79 -10.28 -13.99
N ILE A 186 -0.14 -10.70 -13.15
CA ILE A 186 -1.19 -9.83 -12.61
C ILE A 186 -0.56 -8.99 -11.49
N CYS A 187 -0.61 -7.67 -11.59
CA CYS A 187 -0.17 -6.78 -10.53
C CYS A 187 -1.36 -6.34 -9.69
N ILE A 188 -1.33 -6.60 -8.38
CA ILE A 188 -2.39 -6.24 -7.45
C ILE A 188 -1.83 -5.24 -6.44
N ILE A 189 -2.38 -4.03 -6.40
CA ILE A 189 -2.03 -2.99 -5.42
C ILE A 189 -3.13 -2.92 -4.38
N SER A 190 -2.82 -3.38 -3.17
CA SER A 190 -3.79 -3.49 -2.07
C SER A 190 -4.40 -2.13 -1.70
N HIS A 191 -3.57 -1.09 -1.66
CA HIS A 191 -3.95 0.29 -1.40
C HIS A 191 -2.82 1.27 -1.78
N TRP A 192 -3.12 2.56 -1.76
CA TRP A 192 -2.22 3.63 -2.22
C TRP A 192 -1.43 4.27 -1.08
N ASP A 193 -0.90 3.46 -0.15
CA ASP A 193 0.22 3.87 0.71
C ASP A 193 1.54 3.55 0.00
N VAL A 194 2.53 4.44 0.12
CA VAL A 194 3.77 4.39 -0.69
C VAL A 194 4.47 3.04 -0.60
N ASP A 195 4.52 2.46 0.59
CA ASP A 195 5.19 1.19 0.87
C ASP A 195 4.50 -0.04 0.26
N HIS A 196 3.42 0.15 -0.50
CA HIS A 196 2.73 -0.88 -1.27
C HIS A 196 2.83 -0.68 -2.79
N TYR A 197 3.28 0.47 -3.29
CA TYR A 197 3.36 0.76 -4.73
C TYR A 197 4.64 1.45 -5.21
N HIS A 198 5.58 1.77 -4.32
CA HIS A 198 6.79 2.55 -4.61
C HIS A 198 7.53 2.05 -5.89
N PHE A 199 7.65 0.74 -6.08
CA PHE A 199 8.37 0.16 -7.22
C PHE A 199 7.72 0.42 -8.58
N LEU A 200 6.43 0.78 -8.62
CA LEU A 200 5.79 1.24 -9.86
C LEU A 200 6.45 2.50 -10.45
N LEU A 201 7.16 3.27 -9.63
CA LEU A 201 7.88 4.46 -10.07
C LEU A 201 9.24 4.13 -10.70
N SER A 202 9.81 2.95 -10.44
CA SER A 202 11.13 2.53 -10.95
C SER A 202 11.08 1.40 -11.97
N TYR A 203 10.01 0.58 -12.01
CA TYR A 203 9.85 -0.44 -13.06
C TYR A 203 10.01 0.16 -14.45
N SER A 204 10.59 -0.58 -15.39
CA SER A 204 10.71 -0.13 -16.78
C SER A 204 9.34 0.00 -17.45
N ASP A 205 9.28 0.79 -18.53
CA ASP A 205 8.05 0.92 -19.32
C ASP A 205 7.65 -0.42 -19.92
N GLU A 206 8.62 -1.24 -20.31
CA GLU A 206 8.44 -2.59 -20.83
C GLU A 206 7.81 -3.53 -19.78
N THR A 207 8.14 -3.33 -18.49
CA THR A 207 7.59 -4.14 -17.39
C THR A 207 6.13 -3.76 -17.17
N ILE A 208 5.82 -2.47 -17.15
CA ILE A 208 4.43 -2.02 -17.00
C ILE A 208 3.56 -2.48 -18.19
N LYS A 209 4.09 -2.40 -19.42
CA LYS A 209 3.40 -2.89 -20.63
C LYS A 209 3.18 -4.40 -20.61
N SER A 210 3.98 -5.18 -19.89
CA SER A 210 3.87 -6.64 -19.89
C SER A 210 2.77 -7.15 -18.97
N PHE A 211 2.37 -6.40 -17.94
CA PHE A 211 1.32 -6.82 -17.00
C PHE A 211 0.05 -7.22 -17.75
N SER A 212 -0.47 -8.41 -17.43
CA SER A 212 -1.71 -8.91 -18.02
C SER A 212 -2.92 -8.18 -17.47
N TYR A 213 -2.90 -7.88 -16.16
CA TYR A 213 -3.93 -7.14 -15.45
C TYR A 213 -3.31 -6.34 -14.31
N ILE A 214 -3.91 -5.20 -13.99
CA ILE A 214 -3.52 -4.34 -12.88
C ILE A 214 -4.75 -4.09 -12.01
N ILE A 215 -4.82 -4.71 -10.84
CA ILE A 215 -5.96 -4.61 -9.91
C ILE A 215 -5.57 -3.64 -8.80
N CYS A 216 -6.31 -2.54 -8.63
CA CYS A 216 -5.97 -1.52 -7.65
C CYS A 216 -7.22 -0.84 -7.08
N ARG A 217 -7.09 -0.06 -6.00
CA ARG A 217 -8.21 0.75 -5.49
C ARG A 217 -8.55 1.87 -6.47
N ASN A 218 -9.85 2.13 -6.63
CA ASN A 218 -10.38 3.21 -7.45
C ASN A 218 -10.12 4.60 -6.86
N GLU A 219 -9.93 4.70 -5.53
CA GLU A 219 -9.75 5.95 -4.79
C GLU A 219 -8.26 6.34 -4.72
N LEU A 220 -7.91 7.52 -5.26
CA LEU A 220 -6.53 8.00 -5.33
C LEU A 220 -6.30 9.18 -4.38
N PRO A 221 -5.54 8.99 -3.29
CA PRO A 221 -5.49 9.97 -2.22
C PRO A 221 -4.51 11.13 -2.48
N THR A 222 -3.52 10.95 -3.35
CA THR A 222 -2.40 11.90 -3.51
C THR A 222 -1.96 12.09 -4.95
N LEU A 223 -1.26 13.20 -5.21
CA LEU A 223 -0.63 13.47 -6.49
C LEU A 223 0.39 12.39 -6.87
N THR A 224 1.21 11.89 -5.94
CA THR A 224 2.17 10.81 -6.22
C THR A 224 1.46 9.53 -6.67
N ALA A 225 0.39 9.11 -6.00
CA ALA A 225 -0.40 7.94 -6.40
C ALA A 225 -1.08 8.16 -7.77
N ARG A 226 -1.61 9.37 -8.01
CA ARG A 226 -2.20 9.76 -9.30
C ARG A 226 -1.15 9.72 -10.42
N LYS A 227 0.09 10.12 -10.16
CA LYS A 227 1.20 10.04 -11.12
C LYS A 227 1.57 8.59 -11.44
N ALA A 228 1.73 7.74 -10.42
CA ALA A 228 1.99 6.32 -10.62
C ALA A 228 0.91 5.68 -11.51
N LEU A 229 -0.35 5.96 -11.22
CA LEU A 229 -1.45 5.45 -12.03
C LEU A 229 -1.57 6.11 -13.42
N GLY A 230 -1.25 7.39 -13.54
CA GLY A 230 -1.17 8.08 -14.83
C GLY A 230 -0.20 7.38 -15.77
N ARG A 231 0.98 7.00 -15.25
CA ARG A 231 1.96 6.20 -15.99
C ARG A 231 1.39 4.83 -16.40
N LEU A 232 0.74 4.12 -15.48
CA LEU A 232 0.07 2.85 -15.79
C LEU A 232 -1.00 3.02 -16.90
N LYS A 233 -1.81 4.08 -16.84
CA LYS A 233 -2.83 4.37 -17.86
C LYS A 233 -2.21 4.61 -19.24
N THR A 234 -1.14 5.41 -19.29
CA THR A 234 -0.45 5.73 -20.54
C THR A 234 0.19 4.50 -21.17
N LEU A 235 0.80 3.64 -20.37
CA LEU A 235 1.56 2.48 -20.89
C LEU A 235 0.71 1.23 -21.07
N ASN A 236 -0.30 1.01 -20.22
CA ASN A 236 -1.07 -0.24 -20.20
C ASN A 236 -2.51 -0.04 -19.64
N GLY A 237 -3.20 1.02 -20.07
CA GLY A 237 -4.52 1.39 -19.53
C GLY A 237 -5.60 0.32 -19.65
N ASN A 238 -5.54 -0.54 -20.68
CA ASN A 238 -6.50 -1.62 -20.89
C ASN A 238 -6.38 -2.75 -19.87
N ALA A 239 -5.21 -2.90 -19.22
CA ALA A 239 -5.00 -3.90 -18.18
C ALA A 239 -5.60 -3.48 -16.82
N ILE A 240 -5.94 -2.20 -16.63
CA ILE A 240 -6.36 -1.68 -15.32
C ILE A 240 -7.79 -2.10 -14.97
N GLN A 241 -7.93 -2.71 -13.80
CA GLN A 241 -9.16 -3.24 -13.21
C GLN A 241 -9.38 -2.61 -11.83
N PRO A 242 -9.92 -1.40 -11.75
CA PRO A 242 -10.07 -0.69 -10.49
C PRO A 242 -11.19 -1.29 -9.64
N LEU A 243 -10.92 -1.42 -8.34
CA LEU A 243 -11.85 -1.95 -7.36
C LEU A 243 -12.45 -0.83 -6.54
N LYS A 244 -13.77 -0.75 -6.59
CA LYS A 244 -14.53 0.14 -5.72
C LYS A 244 -14.55 -0.41 -4.30
N VAL A 245 -14.50 0.51 -3.35
CA VAL A 245 -14.70 0.23 -1.94
C VAL A 245 -16.15 -0.20 -1.70
N VAL A 246 -16.35 -1.27 -0.93
CA VAL A 246 -17.71 -1.74 -0.62
C VAL A 246 -18.32 -0.84 0.46
N PRO A 247 -19.54 -0.30 0.28
CA PRO A 247 -20.18 0.46 1.35
C PRO A 247 -20.40 -0.45 2.57
N PRO A 248 -20.21 0.05 3.81
CA PRO A 248 -20.50 -0.72 5.00
C PRO A 248 -22.01 -1.03 5.09
N GLN A 249 -22.38 -2.14 5.73
CA GLN A 249 -23.79 -2.43 5.99
C GLN A 249 -24.41 -1.35 6.90
N PRO A 250 -25.65 -0.89 6.63
CA PRO A 250 -26.30 0.17 7.41
C PRO A 250 -26.39 -0.11 8.92
N SER A 251 -26.50 -1.39 9.30
CA SER A 251 -26.65 -1.84 10.68
C SER A 251 -25.33 -1.93 11.45
N LYS A 252 -24.18 -1.90 10.77
CA LYS A 252 -22.85 -2.01 11.38
C LYS A 252 -22.09 -0.69 11.24
N ARG A 253 -21.99 0.06 12.33
CA ARG A 253 -21.18 1.30 12.40
C ARG A 253 -19.68 1.08 12.24
N SER A 254 -19.20 -0.17 12.29
CA SER A 254 -17.78 -0.52 12.23
C SER A 254 -17.38 -1.03 10.84
N GLY A 255 -16.58 -0.24 10.11
CA GLY A 255 -15.95 -0.62 8.83
C GLY A 255 -14.81 -1.63 9.00
N ILE A 256 -15.10 -2.77 9.63
CA ILE A 256 -14.20 -3.92 9.85
C ILE A 256 -14.60 -5.13 8.99
N GLU A 257 -15.65 -5.01 8.18
CA GLU A 257 -16.11 -6.09 7.31
C GLU A 257 -15.28 -6.15 6.04
N LEU A 258 -14.97 -7.37 5.60
CA LEU A 258 -14.38 -7.65 4.30
C LEU A 258 -15.37 -8.42 3.43
N HIS A 259 -15.57 -7.95 2.21
CA HIS A 259 -16.36 -8.64 1.21
C HIS A 259 -15.43 -9.47 0.34
N MET A 260 -15.69 -10.77 0.28
CA MET A 260 -14.90 -11.68 -0.53
C MET A 260 -15.38 -11.64 -1.97
N SER A 261 -14.44 -11.51 -2.91
CA SER A 261 -14.64 -11.76 -4.33
C SER A 261 -13.62 -12.80 -4.80
N SER A 262 -14.06 -13.85 -5.50
CA SER A 262 -13.13 -14.80 -6.11
C SER A 262 -12.49 -14.16 -7.35
N LEU A 263 -11.17 -14.26 -7.49
CA LEU A 263 -10.49 -13.82 -8.71
C LEU A 263 -10.44 -14.90 -9.78
N VAL A 264 -10.42 -16.19 -9.43
CA VAL A 264 -10.06 -17.25 -10.40
C VAL A 264 -11.13 -18.35 -10.46
N VAL A 265 -11.46 -18.80 -11.67
CA VAL A 265 -12.24 -20.01 -11.96
C VAL A 265 -11.43 -21.20 -11.42
N GLY A 266 -11.99 -21.89 -10.43
CA GLY A 266 -11.29 -22.94 -9.67
C GLY A 266 -11.10 -22.62 -8.18
N ASN A 267 -11.44 -21.40 -7.74
CA ASN A 267 -11.62 -21.02 -6.32
C ASN A 267 -10.41 -21.26 -5.38
N PHE A 268 -9.18 -21.17 -5.88
CA PHE A 268 -8.00 -21.30 -5.01
C PHE A 268 -7.30 -19.95 -4.73
N ILE A 269 -7.73 -18.86 -5.37
CA ILE A 269 -7.29 -17.49 -5.05
C ILE A 269 -8.52 -16.61 -4.85
N HIS A 270 -8.62 -16.01 -3.66
CA HIS A 270 -9.69 -15.09 -3.29
C HIS A 270 -9.12 -13.72 -2.96
N LEU A 271 -9.82 -12.68 -3.39
CA LEU A 271 -9.62 -11.34 -2.85
C LEU A 271 -10.64 -11.03 -1.77
N TYR A 272 -10.19 -10.25 -0.81
CA TYR A 272 -11.01 -9.69 0.24
C TYR A 272 -10.96 -8.18 0.11
N ASN A 273 -12.09 -7.58 -0.23
CA ASN A 273 -12.25 -6.15 -0.43
C ASN A 273 -12.72 -5.49 0.87
N GLY A 274 -11.93 -4.55 1.39
CA GLY A 274 -12.29 -3.77 2.57
C GLY A 274 -13.48 -2.84 2.33
N THR A 275 -14.30 -2.68 3.36
CA THR A 275 -15.41 -1.72 3.36
C THR A 275 -14.92 -0.27 3.50
N LYS A 276 -15.80 0.70 3.18
CA LYS A 276 -15.47 2.14 3.25
C LYS A 276 -15.09 2.50 4.67
N ASN A 277 -13.86 2.99 4.82
CA ASN A 277 -13.29 3.39 6.10
C ASN A 277 -12.49 4.69 5.92
N ARG A 278 -12.39 5.49 6.98
CA ARG A 278 -11.50 6.67 6.98
C ARG A 278 -10.03 6.27 6.99
N ASN A 279 -9.71 5.12 7.58
CA ASN A 279 -8.38 4.54 7.54
C ASN A 279 -8.22 3.72 6.25
N ARG A 280 -7.33 4.18 5.36
CA ARG A 280 -7.03 3.59 4.06
C ARG A 280 -6.64 2.11 4.20
N ASN A 281 -5.84 1.78 5.21
CA ASN A 281 -5.37 0.43 5.54
C ASN A 281 -6.53 -0.57 5.67
N LYS A 282 -7.63 -0.16 6.31
CA LYS A 282 -8.81 -1.03 6.53
C LYS A 282 -9.67 -1.21 5.29
N SER A 283 -9.51 -0.34 4.31
CA SER A 283 -10.24 -0.33 3.06
C SER A 283 -9.41 -0.87 1.89
N GLY A 284 -8.28 -1.54 2.14
CA GLY A 284 -7.46 -2.15 1.12
C GLY A 284 -8.06 -3.42 0.48
N ILE A 285 -7.19 -4.17 -0.20
CA ILE A 285 -7.47 -5.49 -0.75
C ILE A 285 -6.54 -6.48 -0.05
N GLY A 286 -7.06 -7.60 0.43
CA GLY A 286 -6.27 -8.76 0.85
C GLY A 286 -6.37 -9.88 -0.17
N LEU A 287 -5.38 -10.76 -0.21
CA LEU A 287 -5.37 -11.95 -1.05
C LEU A 287 -5.23 -13.20 -0.19
N VAL A 288 -5.97 -14.25 -0.55
CA VAL A 288 -5.86 -15.56 0.09
C VAL A 288 -5.62 -16.61 -0.98
N LEU A 289 -4.54 -17.38 -0.81
CA LEU A 289 -4.24 -18.56 -1.61
C LEU A 289 -4.61 -19.81 -0.82
N LEU A 290 -5.61 -20.53 -1.31
CA LEU A 290 -6.06 -21.81 -0.77
C LEU A 290 -5.42 -22.96 -1.56
N LYS A 291 -4.90 -23.96 -0.86
CA LYS A 291 -4.46 -25.24 -1.40
C LYS A 291 -5.13 -26.35 -0.58
N PRO A 292 -5.17 -27.60 -1.07
CA PRO A 292 -5.84 -28.70 -0.37
C PRO A 292 -5.48 -28.83 1.12
N ASN A 293 -4.23 -28.56 1.50
CA ASN A 293 -3.73 -28.65 2.87
C ASN A 293 -2.98 -27.40 3.36
N LYS A 294 -2.97 -26.30 2.59
CA LYS A 294 -2.27 -25.06 2.94
C LYS A 294 -3.15 -23.84 2.68
N CYS A 295 -2.97 -22.78 3.44
CA CYS A 295 -3.60 -21.49 3.23
C CYS A 295 -2.59 -20.37 3.50
N PHE A 296 -2.44 -19.45 2.55
CA PHE A 296 -1.62 -18.25 2.71
C PHE A 296 -2.52 -17.03 2.72
N ILE A 297 -2.36 -16.19 3.73
CA ILE A 297 -3.15 -14.97 3.93
C ILE A 297 -2.22 -13.78 3.74
N PHE A 298 -2.38 -13.09 2.61
CA PHE A 298 -1.73 -11.84 2.28
C PHE A 298 -2.64 -10.70 2.72
N SER A 299 -2.45 -10.23 3.95
CA SER A 299 -3.41 -9.34 4.61
C SER A 299 -3.27 -7.87 4.23
N ALA A 300 -2.19 -7.48 3.53
CA ALA A 300 -1.78 -6.09 3.36
C ALA A 300 -1.78 -5.38 4.74
N ASP A 301 -2.55 -4.31 4.90
CA ASP A 301 -2.62 -3.54 6.14
C ASP A 301 -3.96 -3.70 6.89
N PHE A 302 -4.69 -4.79 6.64
CA PHE A 302 -5.91 -5.08 7.39
C PHE A 302 -5.66 -5.22 8.88
N ASP A 303 -6.65 -4.84 9.71
CA ASP A 303 -6.59 -5.18 11.12
C ASP A 303 -6.72 -6.70 11.34
N TYR A 304 -6.12 -7.21 12.40
CA TYR A 304 -6.29 -8.59 12.88
C TYR A 304 -7.77 -8.99 13.03
N GLN A 305 -8.63 -8.06 13.45
CA GLN A 305 -10.08 -8.29 13.52
C GLN A 305 -10.72 -8.56 12.15
N GLN A 306 -10.29 -7.87 11.09
CA GLN A 306 -10.81 -8.08 9.73
C GLN A 306 -10.41 -9.46 9.23
N ILE A 307 -9.15 -9.85 9.47
CA ILE A 307 -8.64 -11.19 9.14
C ILE A 307 -9.44 -12.25 9.90
N SER A 308 -9.53 -12.10 11.22
CA SER A 308 -10.19 -13.06 12.11
C SER A 308 -11.67 -13.24 11.78
N ASN A 309 -12.40 -12.15 11.52
CA ASN A 309 -13.86 -12.21 11.38
C ASN A 309 -14.33 -12.47 9.95
N SER A 310 -13.52 -12.14 8.94
CA SER A 310 -13.96 -12.23 7.54
C SER A 310 -13.16 -13.20 6.69
N ILE A 311 -11.87 -13.40 6.98
CA ILE A 311 -11.01 -14.35 6.26
C ILE A 311 -11.05 -15.72 6.94
N LEU A 312 -10.65 -15.81 8.21
CA LEU A 312 -10.53 -17.09 8.91
C LEU A 312 -11.88 -17.81 9.05
N ASP A 313 -12.97 -17.04 9.13
CA ASP A 313 -14.33 -17.57 9.17
C ASP A 313 -14.68 -18.40 7.92
N LYS A 314 -14.04 -18.11 6.79
CA LYS A 314 -14.25 -18.80 5.50
C LYS A 314 -13.18 -19.85 5.21
N VAL A 315 -12.02 -19.78 5.87
CA VAL A 315 -10.92 -20.75 5.79
C VAL A 315 -11.04 -21.78 6.93
N ARG A 316 -12.15 -22.52 6.95
CA ARG A 316 -12.49 -23.48 8.05
C ARG A 316 -12.07 -24.93 7.80
N TYR A 317 -11.33 -25.22 6.73
CA TYR A 317 -10.84 -26.57 6.44
C TYR A 317 -9.47 -26.82 7.07
N ASN A 318 -9.19 -28.09 7.41
CA ASN A 318 -7.93 -28.53 8.01
C ASN A 318 -6.75 -28.17 7.09
N CYS A 319 -5.96 -27.17 7.47
CA CYS A 319 -4.82 -26.72 6.69
C CYS A 319 -3.68 -26.17 7.55
N GLU A 320 -2.50 -26.17 6.96
CA GLU A 320 -1.38 -25.35 7.39
C GLU A 320 -1.64 -23.87 7.04
N GLN A 321 -1.59 -22.98 8.03
CA GLN A 321 -1.81 -21.55 7.83
C GLN A 321 -0.50 -20.78 7.86
N TYR A 322 -0.32 -19.95 6.84
CA TYR A 322 0.77 -19.00 6.68
C TYR A 322 0.18 -17.59 6.63
N LEU A 323 0.70 -16.69 7.47
CA LEU A 323 0.20 -15.33 7.58
C LEU A 323 1.30 -14.35 7.15
N ILE A 324 1.06 -13.58 6.10
CA ILE A 324 1.83 -12.36 5.85
C ILE A 324 1.20 -11.30 6.77
N VAL A 325 1.97 -10.92 7.78
CA VAL A 325 1.50 -10.20 8.96
C VAL A 325 1.05 -8.80 8.57
N PRO A 326 -0.12 -8.35 9.07
CA PRO A 326 -0.68 -7.07 8.66
C PRO A 326 0.18 -5.89 9.09
N HIS A 327 0.23 -4.86 8.24
CA HIS A 327 0.82 -3.55 8.55
C HIS A 327 2.24 -3.67 9.09
N HIS A 328 3.02 -4.61 8.53
CA HIS A 328 4.42 -4.89 8.89
C HIS A 328 4.63 -5.22 10.37
N GLY A 329 3.61 -5.79 11.03
CA GLY A 329 3.62 -6.06 12.47
C GLY A 329 3.45 -4.81 13.34
N GLY A 330 2.98 -3.71 12.77
CA GLY A 330 2.71 -2.44 13.42
C GLY A 330 1.28 -2.29 13.95
N LYS A 331 0.68 -1.11 13.74
CA LYS A 331 -0.65 -0.79 14.26
C LYS A 331 -1.77 -1.45 13.45
N ALA A 332 -2.06 -2.72 13.72
CA ALA A 332 -3.07 -3.54 13.02
C ALA A 332 -4.31 -3.88 13.89
N GLY A 333 -4.76 -2.94 14.70
CA GLY A 333 -5.94 -3.11 15.57
C GLY A 333 -5.71 -4.06 16.75
N LYS A 334 -6.79 -4.65 17.28
CA LYS A 334 -6.73 -5.59 18.41
C LYS A 334 -6.12 -6.91 17.95
N CYS A 335 -5.08 -7.39 18.63
CA CYS A 335 -4.48 -8.71 18.43
C CYS A 335 -5.51 -9.82 18.70
N VAL A 336 -6.14 -10.33 17.62
CA VAL A 336 -7.11 -11.43 17.65
C VAL A 336 -6.94 -12.28 16.39
N TYR A 337 -7.01 -13.60 16.54
CA TYR A 337 -6.86 -14.51 15.43
C TYR A 337 -7.70 -15.76 15.71
N ASN A 338 -8.98 -15.73 15.35
CA ASN A 338 -9.93 -16.81 15.64
C ASN A 338 -9.84 -17.91 14.58
N TYR A 339 -8.79 -18.73 14.64
CA TYR A 339 -8.59 -19.87 13.76
C TYR A 339 -9.26 -21.15 14.29
N SER A 340 -9.56 -22.08 13.38
CA SER A 340 -10.03 -23.42 13.77
C SER A 340 -8.89 -24.20 14.43
N ARG A 341 -9.15 -24.87 15.57
CA ARG A 341 -8.16 -25.74 16.23
C ARG A 341 -7.67 -26.90 15.38
N LYS A 342 -8.39 -27.23 14.29
CA LYS A 342 -7.94 -28.23 13.31
C LYS A 342 -6.80 -27.71 12.43
N ASN A 343 -6.63 -26.40 12.34
CA ASN A 343 -5.60 -25.78 11.51
C ASN A 343 -4.27 -25.77 12.26
N LYS A 344 -3.19 -25.98 11.52
CA LYS A 344 -1.82 -25.91 12.03
C LYS A 344 -1.24 -24.55 11.66
N LEU A 345 -0.98 -23.70 12.65
CA LEU A 345 -0.29 -22.44 12.42
C LEU A 345 1.19 -22.73 12.09
N LYS A 346 1.67 -22.23 10.95
CA LYS A 346 3.05 -22.40 10.48
C LYS A 346 3.79 -21.09 10.65
N ASP A 347 4.03 -20.38 9.56
CA ASP A 347 4.85 -19.18 9.59
C ASP A 347 3.99 -17.91 9.59
N ALA A 348 4.36 -16.97 10.44
CA ALA A 348 3.90 -15.59 10.39
C ALA A 348 5.06 -14.71 9.91
N ILE A 349 4.98 -14.23 8.67
CA ILE A 349 6.04 -13.52 7.98
C ILE A 349 5.78 -12.02 8.09
N ILE A 350 6.71 -11.31 8.69
CA ILE A 350 6.71 -9.86 8.84
C ILE A 350 7.69 -9.29 7.81
N SER A 351 7.16 -8.68 6.75
CA SER A 351 7.94 -7.89 5.81
C SER A 351 8.27 -6.55 6.48
N VAL A 352 9.49 -6.42 6.99
CA VAL A 352 9.91 -5.26 7.77
C VAL A 352 11.40 -5.03 7.56
N GLY A 353 11.79 -3.75 7.59
CA GLY A 353 13.17 -3.30 7.50
C GLY A 353 13.52 -2.38 8.65
N LYS A 354 14.72 -1.80 8.62
CA LYS A 354 15.04 -0.69 9.52
C LYS A 354 14.02 0.43 9.26
N ASN A 355 13.29 0.80 10.29
CA ASN A 355 12.22 1.77 10.19
C ASN A 355 12.16 2.61 11.45
N SER A 356 11.41 3.70 11.38
CA SER A 356 11.31 4.67 12.46
C SER A 356 9.95 4.65 13.16
N TYR A 357 9.11 3.66 12.82
CA TYR A 357 7.78 3.42 13.38
C TYR A 357 7.82 2.48 14.60
N GLU A 358 9.02 2.03 15.00
CA GLU A 358 9.22 0.98 16.00
C GLU A 358 8.53 -0.34 15.60
N HIS A 359 8.31 -0.55 14.30
CA HIS A 359 7.79 -1.79 13.78
C HIS A 359 8.90 -2.87 13.71
N PRO A 360 8.54 -4.15 13.87
CA PRO A 360 7.24 -4.62 14.36
C PRO A 360 7.11 -4.38 15.86
N PHE A 361 5.89 -4.15 16.35
CA PHE A 361 5.65 -4.02 17.77
C PHE A 361 5.91 -5.35 18.49
N LYS A 362 6.69 -5.29 19.58
CA LYS A 362 7.03 -6.47 20.40
C LYS A 362 5.79 -7.24 20.84
N SER A 363 4.73 -6.54 21.24
CA SER A 363 3.44 -7.13 21.62
C SER A 363 2.78 -7.94 20.51
N ASN A 364 2.89 -7.52 19.24
CA ASN A 364 2.37 -8.28 18.11
C ASN A 364 3.18 -9.55 17.85
N ILE A 365 4.51 -9.48 17.98
CA ILE A 365 5.37 -10.66 17.86
C ILE A 365 5.04 -11.67 18.96
N GLU A 366 4.95 -11.22 20.21
CA GLU A 366 4.63 -12.06 21.36
C GLU A 366 3.24 -12.69 21.22
N PHE A 367 2.25 -11.92 20.75
CA PHE A 367 0.93 -12.43 20.43
C PHE A 367 0.99 -13.56 19.39
N LEU A 368 1.64 -13.36 18.24
CA LEU A 368 1.74 -14.37 17.19
C LEU A 368 2.46 -15.64 17.69
N LYS A 369 3.55 -15.48 18.45
CA LYS A 369 4.26 -16.62 19.07
C LYS A 369 3.38 -17.37 20.06
N SER A 370 2.57 -16.65 20.86
CA SER A 370 1.66 -17.26 21.84
C SER A 370 0.55 -18.10 21.20
N LEU A 371 0.17 -17.80 19.95
CA LEU A 371 -0.74 -18.63 19.16
C LEU A 371 -0.08 -19.90 18.62
N GLY A 372 1.26 -19.94 18.56
CA GLY A 372 2.03 -21.06 18.00
C GLY A 372 2.55 -20.83 16.58
N PHE A 373 2.52 -19.60 16.05
CA PHE A 373 3.23 -19.28 14.81
C PHE A 373 4.74 -19.28 15.03
N ASN A 374 5.48 -19.76 14.04
CA ASN A 374 6.88 -19.41 13.84
C ASN A 374 6.96 -18.00 13.22
N VAL A 375 7.43 -17.01 13.98
CA VAL A 375 7.49 -15.62 13.51
C VAL A 375 8.81 -15.35 12.80
N ILE A 376 8.73 -15.00 11.52
CA ILE A 376 9.87 -14.69 10.66
C ILE A 376 9.84 -13.20 10.32
N GLN A 377 10.99 -12.52 10.42
CA GLN A 377 11.15 -11.12 10.03
C GLN A 377 12.18 -11.03 8.92
N THR A 378 11.82 -10.42 7.78
CA THR A 378 12.74 -10.28 6.64
C THR A 378 13.99 -9.48 7.00
N LEU A 379 13.87 -8.46 7.87
CA LEU A 379 15.04 -7.72 8.42
C LEU A 379 16.08 -8.63 9.09
N LEU A 380 15.63 -9.62 9.86
CA LEU A 380 16.52 -10.49 10.62
C LEU A 380 17.08 -11.61 9.76
N ALA A 381 16.26 -12.17 8.86
CA ALA A 381 16.69 -13.18 7.90
C ALA A 381 17.66 -12.61 6.84
N LYS A 382 17.51 -11.32 6.50
CA LYS A 382 18.27 -10.60 5.45
C LYS A 382 18.13 -11.23 4.06
N GLU A 383 17.06 -11.98 3.83
CA GLU A 383 16.78 -12.66 2.57
C GLU A 383 15.26 -12.72 2.33
N ASP A 384 14.88 -13.02 1.10
CA ASP A 384 13.49 -13.31 0.73
C ASP A 384 12.99 -14.54 1.49
N TYR A 385 11.75 -14.51 1.98
CA TYR A 385 11.11 -15.73 2.45
C TYR A 385 10.51 -16.48 1.26
N ILE A 386 10.92 -17.74 1.07
CA ILE A 386 10.50 -18.59 -0.05
C ILE A 386 9.81 -19.84 0.48
N LYS A 387 8.65 -20.18 -0.11
CA LYS A 387 7.89 -21.37 0.24
C LYS A 387 7.38 -22.12 -0.99
N GLU A 388 7.91 -23.33 -1.19
CA GLU A 388 7.38 -24.30 -2.15
C GLU A 388 6.09 -24.97 -1.61
N LEU A 389 5.12 -25.20 -2.50
CA LEU A 389 3.73 -25.58 -2.18
C LEU A 389 3.40 -27.05 -2.44
#